data_AF-R1CWF6-F1
#
_entry.id   AF-R1CWF6-F1
#
_cell.length_a   1.000
_cell.length_b   1.000
_cell.length_c   1.000
_cell.angle_alpha   90.00
_cell.angle_beta   90.00
_cell.angle_gamma   90.00
#
_symmetry.space_group_name_H-M   'P 1'
#
loop_
_entity.id
_entity.type
_entity.pdbx_description
1 polymer ?
#
loop_
_entity_poly.entity_id
_entity_poly.type
_entity_poly.pdbx_seq_one_letter_code
_entity_poly.pdbx_strand_id
1 'polypeptide(L)'
;MSGASGSPAWALTPSAFADLPLHDFLDQRRANGTSYMLREGRDSSRGDCLALVAANRLLTRVPCGGAESARWVYDSTTMAFHPAQDTSLCLDIFSFSSLGVYWCHGGPNQLFRSSEREVHCSPYDERFCVSVVSGRSGEDARRRGEEGPKDELR
;
A
#
# COMPACT_ATOMS: atom_id res chain seq x y z
N MET A 1 -24.22 66.39 -5.83
CA MET A 1 -22.81 66.20 -6.26
C MET A 1 -22.27 65.03 -5.45
N SER A 2 -22.30 63.83 -6.04
CA SER A 2 -21.08 63.07 -6.42
C SER A 2 -20.64 62.15 -5.27
N GLY A 3 -20.46 60.85 -5.39
CA GLY A 3 -20.58 59.89 -6.49
C GLY A 3 -20.19 58.53 -5.89
N ALA A 4 -21.00 57.50 -6.09
CA ALA A 4 -20.66 56.14 -5.66
C ALA A 4 -19.62 55.57 -6.63
N SER A 5 -18.39 55.33 -6.16
CA SER A 5 -17.38 54.62 -6.93
C SER A 5 -17.65 53.12 -6.81
N GLY A 6 -18.40 52.57 -7.76
CA GLY A 6 -18.45 51.13 -8.00
C GLY A 6 -17.13 50.66 -8.60
N SER A 7 -16.42 49.78 -7.91
CA SER A 7 -15.26 49.07 -8.48
C SER A 7 -15.74 48.08 -9.54
N PRO A 8 -15.03 47.93 -10.67
CA PRO A 8 -15.50 47.14 -11.80
C PRO A 8 -15.29 45.63 -11.58
N ALA A 9 -16.21 44.83 -12.12
CA ALA A 9 -16.35 43.38 -11.95
C ALA A 9 -15.30 42.52 -12.70
N TRP A 10 -14.05 42.98 -12.82
CA TRP A 10 -12.96 42.21 -13.45
C TRP A 10 -11.74 41.98 -12.54
N ALA A 11 -11.79 42.42 -11.29
CA ALA A 11 -10.72 42.18 -10.30
C ALA A 11 -10.85 40.80 -9.60
N LEU A 12 -11.00 39.73 -10.38
CA LEU A 12 -10.84 38.35 -9.89
C LEU A 12 -9.69 37.69 -10.64
N THR A 13 -8.47 37.95 -10.19
CA THR A 13 -7.35 37.04 -10.42
C THR A 13 -7.50 35.89 -9.44
N PRO A 14 -7.68 34.63 -9.86
CA PRO A 14 -7.49 33.50 -8.96
C PRO A 14 -5.97 33.30 -8.77
N SER A 15 -5.38 34.08 -7.87
CA SER A 15 -4.08 33.74 -7.27
C SER A 15 -4.33 32.62 -6.27
N ALA A 16 -4.54 31.40 -6.76
CA ALA A 16 -4.79 30.23 -5.94
C ALA A 16 -3.70 29.17 -6.15
N PHE A 17 -2.44 29.54 -5.93
CA PHE A 17 -1.34 28.56 -5.86
C PHE A 17 -0.28 28.88 -4.79
N ALA A 18 -0.44 29.95 -4.00
CA ALA A 18 0.61 30.38 -3.06
C ALA A 18 0.42 29.92 -1.60
N ASP A 19 -0.74 29.36 -1.23
CA ASP A 19 -1.07 29.04 0.18
C ASP A 19 -1.46 27.58 0.40
N LEU A 20 -0.86 26.63 -0.32
CA LEU A 20 -0.89 25.23 0.09
C LEU A 20 0.37 24.94 0.91
N PRO A 21 0.26 24.56 2.20
CA PRO A 21 1.41 24.24 3.01
C PRO A 21 2.14 23.05 2.38
N LEU A 22 3.41 23.25 2.02
CA LEU A 22 4.27 22.21 1.43
C LEU A 22 4.37 20.94 2.30
N HIS A 23 3.96 21.02 3.57
CA HIS A 23 3.85 19.89 4.48
C HIS A 23 2.70 18.92 4.12
N ASP A 24 1.55 19.39 3.63
CA ASP A 24 0.42 18.50 3.29
C ASP A 24 0.72 17.63 2.06
N PHE A 25 1.54 18.12 1.12
CA PHE A 25 1.94 17.35 -0.06
C PHE A 25 2.99 16.27 0.25
N LEU A 26 3.69 16.38 1.38
CA LEU A 26 4.65 15.38 1.85
C LEU A 26 4.02 14.42 2.87
N ASP A 27 3.05 14.88 3.68
CA ASP A 27 2.31 14.05 4.64
C ASP A 27 1.28 13.13 3.98
N GLN A 28 0.72 13.48 2.80
CA GLN A 28 -0.13 12.56 2.03
C GLN A 28 0.62 11.35 1.44
N ARG A 29 1.97 11.36 1.44
CA ARG A 29 2.81 10.31 0.84
C ARG A 29 3.51 9.39 1.84
N ARG A 30 3.27 9.57 3.14
CA ARG A 30 3.47 8.51 4.13
C ARG A 30 2.10 8.01 4.51
N ALA A 31 1.74 6.85 4.01
CA ALA A 31 0.54 6.16 4.45
C ALA A 31 0.54 6.03 5.98
N ASN A 32 -0.22 6.91 6.64
CA ASN A 32 -0.53 6.83 8.07
C ASN A 32 -1.59 5.75 8.35
N GLY A 33 -1.85 4.89 7.35
CA GLY A 33 -2.64 3.69 7.45
C GLY A 33 -1.76 2.47 7.70
N THR A 34 -2.36 1.42 8.21
CA THR A 34 -1.71 0.11 8.39
C THR A 34 -1.05 -0.32 7.07
N SER A 35 0.28 -0.41 7.08
CA SER A 35 1.04 -0.98 5.97
C SER A 35 1.27 -2.46 6.19
N TYR A 36 1.29 -3.20 5.10
CA TYR A 36 1.48 -4.64 5.06
C TYR A 36 2.74 -4.98 4.29
N MET A 37 3.28 -6.17 4.54
CA MET A 37 4.16 -6.80 3.57
C MET A 37 3.34 -7.83 2.79
N LEU A 38 3.68 -8.05 1.52
CA LEU A 38 2.93 -8.97 0.66
C LEU A 38 3.83 -10.11 0.21
N ARG A 39 3.29 -11.32 0.18
CA ARG A 39 3.87 -12.46 -0.55
C ARG A 39 3.00 -12.75 -1.75
N GLU A 40 3.61 -13.20 -2.83
CA GLU A 40 2.87 -13.74 -3.96
C GLU A 40 2.32 -15.14 -3.61
N GLY A 41 1.07 -15.40 -3.99
CA GLY A 41 0.35 -16.63 -3.70
C GLY A 41 -0.50 -16.57 -2.43
N ARG A 42 -1.27 -17.65 -2.22
CA ARG A 42 -2.17 -17.80 -1.06
C ARG A 42 -1.44 -18.21 0.22
N ASP A 43 -0.30 -18.90 0.10
CA ASP A 43 0.48 -19.37 1.24
C ASP A 43 1.35 -18.25 1.82
N SER A 44 0.93 -17.69 2.96
CA SER A 44 1.67 -16.66 3.68
C SER A 44 2.91 -17.19 4.44
N SER A 45 3.09 -18.52 4.51
CA SER A 45 4.11 -19.14 5.36
C SER A 45 5.49 -19.28 4.70
N ARG A 46 5.60 -19.09 3.37
CA ARG A 46 6.82 -19.35 2.59
C ARG A 46 7.10 -18.28 1.55
N GLY A 47 8.38 -18.11 1.21
CA GLY A 47 8.86 -17.14 0.21
C GLY A 47 9.41 -15.82 0.78
N ASP A 48 9.66 -14.88 -0.13
CA ASP A 48 10.10 -13.52 0.16
C ASP A 48 8.96 -12.54 -0.06
N CYS A 49 9.09 -11.34 0.51
CA CYS A 49 8.11 -10.28 0.39
C CYS A 49 8.33 -9.46 -0.88
N LEU A 50 7.25 -9.11 -1.54
CA LEU A 50 7.21 -8.21 -2.69
C LEU A 50 7.71 -6.83 -2.28
N ALA A 51 8.62 -6.27 -3.07
CA ALA A 51 9.21 -4.96 -2.81
C ALA A 51 9.33 -4.12 -4.07
N LEU A 52 9.16 -2.80 -3.92
CA LEU A 52 9.40 -1.83 -4.98
C LEU A 52 10.85 -1.36 -4.94
N VAL A 53 11.57 -1.54 -6.06
CA VAL A 53 12.83 -0.84 -6.30
C VAL A 53 12.51 0.52 -6.91
N ALA A 54 12.47 1.56 -6.08
CA ALA A 54 12.02 2.90 -6.50
C ALA A 54 12.80 3.48 -7.70
N ALA A 55 14.11 3.18 -7.79
CA ALA A 55 14.99 3.71 -8.84
C ALA A 55 14.55 3.33 -10.26
N ASN A 56 13.98 2.14 -10.45
CA ASN A 56 13.57 1.63 -11.77
C ASN A 56 12.13 1.11 -11.79
N ARG A 57 11.35 1.33 -10.72
CA ARG A 57 9.97 0.90 -10.56
C ARG A 57 9.75 -0.60 -10.80
N LEU A 58 10.74 -1.40 -10.41
CA LEU A 58 10.68 -2.85 -10.56
C LEU A 58 10.11 -3.51 -9.31
N LEU A 59 9.24 -4.50 -9.51
CA LEU A 59 8.85 -5.43 -8.46
C LEU A 59 9.97 -6.46 -8.25
N THR A 60 10.51 -6.50 -7.04
CA THR A 60 11.51 -7.47 -6.61
C THR A 60 11.00 -8.25 -5.39
N ARG A 61 11.83 -9.16 -4.88
CA ARG A 61 11.59 -9.94 -3.67
C ARG A 61 12.71 -9.69 -2.67
N VAL A 62 12.35 -9.48 -1.41
CA VAL A 62 13.29 -9.29 -0.30
C VAL A 62 12.82 -10.09 0.93
N PRO A 63 13.74 -10.46 1.84
CA PRO A 63 13.33 -11.08 3.10
C PRO A 63 12.26 -10.24 3.81
N CYS A 64 11.21 -10.90 4.26
CA CYS A 64 10.17 -10.24 5.05
C CYS A 64 10.75 -9.84 6.41
N GLY A 65 10.84 -8.53 6.69
CA GLY A 65 11.53 -8.08 7.90
C GLY A 65 11.53 -6.57 8.13
N GLY A 66 10.60 -5.84 7.49
CA GLY A 66 10.44 -4.41 7.73
C GLY A 66 11.22 -3.49 6.80
N ALA A 67 11.82 -4.02 5.72
CA ALA A 67 12.37 -3.20 4.64
C ALA A 67 11.29 -2.22 4.14
N GLU A 68 11.61 -0.93 4.11
CA GLU A 68 10.67 0.10 3.68
C GLU A 68 10.13 -0.21 2.29
N SER A 69 10.98 -0.64 1.36
CA SER A 69 10.61 -1.03 -0.01
C SER A 69 9.58 -2.15 -0.10
N ALA A 70 9.41 -2.97 0.94
CA ALA A 70 8.45 -4.06 0.99
C ALA A 70 7.11 -3.67 1.65
N ARG A 71 6.92 -2.38 1.99
CA ARG A 71 5.66 -1.89 2.56
C ARG A 71 4.66 -1.56 1.47
N TRP A 72 3.45 -2.07 1.65
CA TRP A 72 2.31 -1.88 0.79
C TRP A 72 1.11 -1.39 1.59
N VAL A 73 0.22 -0.67 0.93
CA VAL A 73 -1.01 -0.12 1.49
C VAL A 73 -2.15 -0.65 0.64
N TYR A 74 -3.15 -1.22 1.28
CA TYR A 74 -4.35 -1.67 0.59
C TYR A 74 -5.41 -0.57 0.66
N ASP A 75 -5.85 -0.06 -0.48
CA ASP A 75 -7.03 0.80 -0.56
C ASP A 75 -8.26 -0.08 -0.82
N SER A 76 -9.10 -0.23 0.20
CA SER A 76 -10.32 -1.02 0.10
C SER A 76 -11.40 -0.41 -0.82
N THR A 77 -11.33 0.89 -1.11
CA THR A 77 -12.27 1.59 -1.99
C THR A 77 -12.01 1.21 -3.45
N THR A 78 -10.73 1.20 -3.84
CA THR A 78 -10.29 0.87 -5.20
C THR A 78 -9.88 -0.60 -5.36
N MET A 79 -9.80 -1.36 -4.25
CA MET A 79 -9.30 -2.73 -4.19
C MET A 79 -7.87 -2.87 -4.75
N ALA A 80 -7.04 -1.84 -4.58
CA ALA A 80 -5.68 -1.81 -5.12
C ALA A 80 -4.64 -1.86 -4.00
N PHE A 81 -3.49 -2.48 -4.31
CA PHE A 81 -2.30 -2.39 -3.47
C PHE A 81 -1.35 -1.34 -4.02
N HIS A 82 -0.97 -0.40 -3.18
CA HIS A 82 -0.01 0.66 -3.46
C HIS A 82 1.29 0.40 -2.72
N PRO A 83 2.46 0.61 -3.34
CA PRO A 83 3.70 0.69 -2.59
C PRO A 83 3.63 1.91 -1.66
N ALA A 84 4.00 1.74 -0.39
CA ALA A 84 3.83 2.78 0.64
C ALA A 84 4.66 4.05 0.38
N GLN A 85 5.64 3.97 -0.53
CA GLN A 85 6.54 5.08 -0.89
C GLN A 85 5.99 5.91 -2.06
N ASP A 86 5.04 5.37 -2.84
CA ASP A 86 4.43 6.06 -3.99
C ASP A 86 3.03 5.51 -4.30
N THR A 87 2.01 6.17 -3.76
CA THR A 87 0.60 5.77 -3.93
C THR A 87 0.03 6.01 -5.32
N SER A 88 0.79 6.64 -6.22
CA SER A 88 0.40 6.75 -7.63
C SER A 88 0.63 5.46 -8.43
N LEU A 89 1.34 4.51 -7.83
CA LEU A 89 1.63 3.20 -8.39
C LEU A 89 0.75 2.12 -7.76
N CYS A 90 0.46 1.09 -8.54
CA CYS A 90 -0.39 -0.03 -8.17
C CYS A 90 0.33 -1.35 -8.49
N LEU A 91 0.11 -2.38 -7.66
CA LEU A 91 0.41 -3.76 -8.03
C LEU A 91 -0.42 -4.12 -9.27
N ASP A 92 0.24 -4.68 -10.28
CA ASP A 92 -0.33 -4.86 -11.61
C ASP A 92 0.01 -6.26 -12.17
N ILE A 93 -0.93 -6.88 -12.86
CA ILE A 93 -0.72 -8.13 -13.60
C ILE A 93 -0.32 -7.79 -15.05
N PHE A 94 0.95 -8.02 -15.38
CA PHE A 94 1.47 -7.86 -16.73
C PHE A 94 1.24 -9.12 -17.57
N SER A 95 0.73 -8.92 -18.80
CA SER A 95 0.64 -9.93 -19.86
C SER A 95 0.20 -11.32 -19.36
N PHE A 96 -0.78 -11.35 -18.44
CA PHE A 96 -1.39 -12.55 -17.85
C PHE A 96 -0.43 -13.55 -17.17
N SER A 97 0.83 -13.18 -16.91
CA SER A 97 1.86 -14.14 -16.49
C SER A 97 2.74 -13.69 -15.33
N SER A 98 2.73 -12.41 -14.97
CA SER A 98 3.54 -11.93 -13.85
C SER A 98 2.92 -10.75 -13.11
N LEU A 99 3.25 -10.63 -11.83
CA LEU A 99 3.06 -9.40 -11.07
C LEU A 99 4.17 -8.39 -11.37
N GLY A 100 3.81 -7.12 -11.38
CA GLY A 100 4.72 -5.99 -11.43
C GLY A 100 4.10 -4.75 -10.79
N VAL A 101 4.66 -3.57 -11.07
CA VAL A 101 4.14 -2.28 -10.60
C VAL A 101 3.94 -1.36 -11.79
N TYR A 102 2.78 -0.71 -11.85
CA TYR A 102 2.48 0.28 -12.90
C TYR A 102 1.70 1.46 -12.34
N TRP A 103 1.52 2.50 -13.15
CA TRP A 103 0.65 3.62 -12.80
C TRP A 103 -0.77 3.12 -12.55
N CYS A 104 -1.37 3.58 -11.46
CA CYS A 104 -2.76 3.25 -11.15
C CYS A 104 -3.70 3.79 -12.23
N HIS A 105 -4.48 2.90 -12.81
CA HIS A 105 -5.52 3.22 -13.79
C HIS A 105 -6.85 2.50 -13.51
N GLY A 106 -6.93 1.73 -12.42
CA GLY A 106 -8.16 1.09 -11.94
C GLY A 106 -8.66 -0.05 -12.84
N GLY A 107 -7.82 -0.55 -13.74
CA GLY A 107 -8.17 -1.69 -14.60
C GLY A 107 -8.23 -3.00 -13.81
N PRO A 108 -8.96 -4.02 -14.31
CA PRO A 108 -9.13 -5.29 -13.60
C PRO A 108 -7.82 -5.98 -13.18
N ASN A 109 -6.75 -5.80 -13.95
CA ASN A 109 -5.40 -6.29 -13.69
C ASN A 109 -4.70 -5.62 -12.48
N GLN A 110 -5.29 -4.57 -11.89
CA GLN A 110 -4.80 -3.89 -10.69
C GLN A 110 -5.68 -4.11 -9.46
N LEU A 111 -6.75 -4.89 -9.60
CA LEU A 111 -7.71 -5.16 -8.52
C LEU A 111 -7.35 -6.46 -7.79
N PHE A 112 -7.47 -6.47 -6.47
CA PHE A 112 -7.20 -7.60 -5.59
C PHE A 112 -8.27 -7.67 -4.49
N ARG A 113 -9.30 -8.50 -4.72
CA ARG A 113 -10.40 -8.69 -3.75
C ARG A 113 -9.97 -9.61 -2.64
N SER A 114 -10.38 -9.31 -1.41
CA SER A 114 -10.24 -10.27 -0.30
C SER A 114 -10.99 -11.56 -0.65
N SER A 115 -10.27 -12.68 -0.67
CA SER A 115 -10.83 -14.00 -0.89
C SER A 115 -10.99 -14.76 0.43
N GLU A 116 -10.00 -14.62 1.32
CA GLU A 116 -9.93 -15.26 2.63
C GLU A 116 -9.27 -14.28 3.62
N ARG A 117 -9.19 -14.66 4.90
CA ARG A 117 -8.43 -13.88 5.89
C ARG A 117 -6.98 -13.76 5.42
N GLU A 118 -6.49 -12.52 5.30
CA GLU A 118 -5.12 -12.19 4.88
C GLU A 118 -4.75 -12.60 3.43
N VAL A 119 -5.71 -13.01 2.60
CA VAL A 119 -5.44 -13.34 1.18
C VAL A 119 -6.33 -12.50 0.28
N HIS A 120 -5.71 -11.89 -0.72
CA HIS A 120 -6.38 -11.09 -1.73
C HIS A 120 -6.06 -11.65 -3.12
N CYS A 121 -7.08 -11.98 -3.90
CA CYS A 121 -6.93 -12.53 -5.24
C CYS A 121 -7.50 -11.57 -6.29
N SER A 122 -6.87 -11.55 -7.46
CA SER A 122 -7.35 -10.73 -8.56
C SER A 122 -8.64 -11.31 -9.14
N PRO A 123 -9.69 -10.49 -9.35
CA PRO A 123 -10.88 -10.91 -10.08
C PRO A 123 -10.62 -11.06 -11.59
N TYR A 124 -9.48 -10.57 -12.10
CA TYR A 124 -9.10 -10.70 -13.50
C TYR A 124 -8.57 -12.09 -13.83
N ASP A 125 -7.79 -12.67 -12.91
CA ASP A 125 -7.24 -14.01 -13.01
C ASP A 125 -6.91 -14.52 -11.59
N GLU A 126 -7.71 -15.48 -11.12
CA GLU A 126 -7.66 -15.99 -9.74
C GLU A 126 -6.37 -16.75 -9.38
N ARG A 127 -5.48 -16.97 -10.37
CA ARG A 127 -4.12 -17.47 -10.13
C ARG A 127 -3.24 -16.44 -9.45
N PHE A 128 -3.53 -15.15 -9.65
CA PHE A 128 -2.81 -14.05 -9.03
C PHE A 128 -3.45 -13.71 -7.69
N CYS A 129 -2.85 -14.25 -6.64
CA CYS A 129 -3.16 -13.88 -5.26
C CYS A 129 -1.94 -13.27 -4.60
N VAL A 130 -2.18 -12.42 -3.60
CA VAL A 130 -1.18 -11.99 -2.65
C VAL A 130 -1.68 -12.27 -1.25
N SER A 131 -0.78 -12.72 -0.39
CA SER A 131 -1.04 -12.91 1.02
C SER A 131 -0.38 -11.80 1.83
N VAL A 132 -1.17 -11.21 2.72
CA VAL A 132 -0.73 -10.23 3.70
C VAL A 132 0.11 -10.95 4.73
N VAL A 133 1.37 -10.53 4.83
CA VAL A 133 2.22 -10.89 5.95
C VAL A 133 1.90 -9.91 7.05
N SER A 134 1.02 -10.32 7.96
CA SER A 134 0.86 -9.66 9.24
C SER A 134 2.23 -9.73 9.93
N GLY A 135 2.92 -8.60 9.94
CA GLY A 135 3.96 -8.40 10.92
C GLY A 135 3.28 -8.69 12.25
N ARG A 136 3.79 -9.65 13.01
CA ARG A 136 3.42 -9.77 14.41
C ARG A 136 3.81 -8.44 15.05
N SER A 137 2.95 -7.44 15.00
CA SER A 137 2.97 -6.36 15.98
C SER A 137 3.01 -7.09 17.33
N GLY A 138 3.93 -6.68 18.19
CA GLY A 138 4.54 -7.49 19.25
C GLY A 138 3.62 -8.03 20.36
N GLU A 139 2.34 -8.24 20.13
CA GLU A 139 1.36 -8.71 21.09
C GLU A 139 1.17 -10.24 21.07
N ASP A 140 1.36 -10.91 19.93
CA ASP A 140 1.12 -12.36 19.81
C ASP A 140 2.37 -13.24 19.95
N ALA A 141 3.56 -12.62 20.04
CA ALA A 141 4.80 -13.34 20.40
C ALA A 141 4.82 -13.77 21.88
N ARG A 142 4.02 -13.11 22.75
CA ARG A 142 3.93 -13.45 24.18
C ARG A 142 3.14 -14.72 24.48
N ARG A 143 2.24 -15.15 23.59
CA ARG A 143 1.44 -16.37 23.81
C ARG A 143 2.17 -17.68 23.50
N ARG A 144 3.39 -17.61 22.97
CA ARG A 144 4.19 -18.80 22.59
C ARG A 144 5.41 -19.03 23.48
N GLY A 145 5.51 -18.31 24.60
CA GLY A 145 6.62 -18.39 25.56
C GLY A 145 6.27 -19.01 26.92
N GLU A 146 5.07 -19.55 27.12
CA GLU A 146 4.63 -20.10 28.42
C GLU A 146 4.25 -21.58 28.42
N GLU A 147 4.87 -22.40 27.56
CA GLU A 147 4.98 -23.84 27.83
C GLU A 147 6.43 -24.27 27.67
N GLY A 148 7.24 -23.87 28.67
CA GLY A 148 8.47 -24.58 28.97
C GLY A 148 8.14 -25.95 29.58
N PRO A 149 8.95 -26.99 29.32
CA PRO A 149 8.75 -28.30 29.91
C PRO A 149 8.86 -28.20 31.43
N LYS A 150 7.84 -28.65 32.15
CA LYS A 150 7.94 -28.88 33.60
C LYS A 150 8.89 -30.06 33.81
N ASP A 151 10.02 -29.78 34.45
CA ASP A 151 10.92 -30.77 35.01
C ASP A 151 10.12 -31.81 35.82
N GLU A 152 10.16 -33.08 35.40
CA GLU A 152 9.94 -34.20 36.31
C GLU A 152 11.32 -34.69 36.78
N LEU A 153 11.79 -34.03 37.84
CA LEU A 153 12.82 -34.56 38.72
C LEU A 153 12.13 -35.52 39.70
N ARG A 154 12.35 -36.83 39.55
CA ARG A 154 12.27 -37.77 40.67
C ARG A 154 13.18 -38.97 40.48
#